data_AF-A0A5S3XXD7-F1
#
_entry.id   AF-A0A5S3XXD7-F1
#
_cell.length_a   1.000
_cell.length_b   1.000
_cell.length_c   1.000
_cell.angle_alpha   90.00
_cell.angle_beta   90.00
_cell.angle_gamma   90.00
#
_symmetry.space_group_name_H-M   'P 1'
#
loop_
_entity.id
_entity.type
_entity.pdbx_description
1 polymer ?
#
loop_
_entity_poly.entity_id
_entity_poly.type
_entity_poly.pdbx_seq_one_letter_code
_entity_poly.pdbx_strand_id
1 'polypeptide(L)'
;KEFLEVKLGMSAGGYEVRMDPVMSGMAMPLSDHDMIDLAAYFSSLYMSEGATPKDVVEVGQQLYKAADAERGITACAAWNAPPGNV
;
A
#
# COMPACT_ATOMS: atom_id res chain seq x y z
N LYS A 1 3.00 10.28 5.13
CA LYS A 1 2.19 10.72 3.97
C LYS A 1 0.80 10.11 4.00
N GLU A 2 0.67 8.79 4.10
CA GLU A 2 -0.63 8.08 4.13
C GLU A 2 -1.64 8.60 5.16
N PHE A 3 -1.27 8.72 6.45
CA PHE A 3 -2.19 9.22 7.47
C PHE A 3 -2.65 10.67 7.26
N LEU A 4 -1.79 11.49 6.64
CA LEU A 4 -2.11 12.87 6.28
C LEU A 4 -3.14 12.91 5.15
N GLU A 5 -3.00 12.02 4.16
CA GLU A 5 -3.99 11.87 3.08
C GLU A 5 -5.35 11.42 3.62
N VAL A 6 -5.39 10.49 4.57
CA VAL A 6 -6.66 10.07 5.20
C VAL A 6 -7.36 11.23 5.91
N LYS A 7 -6.61 12.04 6.66
CA LYS A 7 -7.15 13.23 7.34
C LYS A 7 -7.65 14.28 6.35
N LEU A 8 -6.85 14.57 5.33
CA LEU A 8 -7.19 15.52 4.28
C LEU A 8 -8.43 15.07 3.51
N GLY A 9 -8.51 13.78 3.16
CA GLY A 9 -9.68 13.16 2.56
C GLY A 9 -10.92 13.47 3.36
N MET A 10 -10.91 13.13 4.66
CA MET A 10 -12.05 13.34 5.56
C MET A 10 -12.52 14.79 5.61
N SER A 11 -11.57 15.73 5.65
CA SER A 11 -11.87 17.16 5.70
C SER A 11 -12.32 17.77 4.36
N ALA A 12 -11.94 17.16 3.23
CA ALA A 12 -12.12 17.72 1.89
C ALA A 12 -13.21 17.01 1.05
N GLY A 13 -13.91 16.01 1.58
CA GLY A 13 -14.98 15.31 0.85
C GLY A 13 -14.50 14.31 -0.22
N GLY A 14 -13.22 13.93 -0.21
CA GLY A 14 -12.74 12.64 -0.72
C GLY A 14 -12.53 12.47 -2.23
N TYR A 15 -12.72 13.50 -3.06
CA TYR A 15 -12.60 13.32 -4.52
C TYR A 15 -11.15 13.23 -5.02
N GLU A 16 -10.15 13.67 -4.25
CA GLU A 16 -8.73 13.65 -4.67
C GLU A 16 -7.76 13.14 -3.60
N VAL A 17 -8.27 12.62 -2.49
CA VAL A 17 -7.43 12.22 -1.36
C VAL A 17 -7.97 10.93 -0.73
N ARG A 18 -7.07 10.06 -0.23
CA ARG A 18 -7.41 8.76 0.35
C ARG A 18 -8.53 8.89 1.38
N MET A 19 -9.57 8.08 1.22
CA MET A 19 -10.81 8.20 1.97
C MET A 19 -11.29 6.80 2.36
N ASP A 20 -10.96 6.37 3.58
CA ASP A 20 -11.31 5.05 4.11
C ASP A 20 -11.95 5.20 5.49
N PRO A 21 -13.25 4.91 5.66
CA PRO A 21 -13.98 5.23 6.89
C PRO A 21 -13.44 4.51 8.13
N VAL A 22 -12.78 3.37 7.97
CA VAL A 22 -12.17 2.62 9.09
C VAL A 22 -10.88 3.30 9.52
N MET A 23 -9.98 3.56 8.59
CA MET A 23 -8.70 4.23 8.86
C MET A 23 -8.88 5.68 9.27
N SER A 24 -9.93 6.33 8.78
CA SER A 24 -10.38 7.67 9.14
C SER A 24 -10.60 7.83 10.64
N GLY A 25 -11.33 6.91 11.28
CA GLY A 25 -11.55 6.96 12.74
C GLY A 25 -10.27 6.80 13.55
N MET A 26 -9.30 6.06 13.03
CA MET A 26 -8.00 5.83 13.68
C MET A 26 -7.01 6.98 13.45
N ALA A 27 -7.03 7.59 12.28
CA ALA A 27 -6.05 8.61 11.88
C ALA A 27 -6.39 10.00 12.41
N MET A 28 -7.68 10.35 12.52
CA MET A 28 -8.14 11.68 12.96
C MET A 28 -7.50 12.21 14.25
N PRO A 29 -7.39 11.44 15.35
CA PRO A 29 -6.86 11.96 16.61
C PRO A 29 -5.34 12.07 16.67
N LEU A 30 -4.60 11.52 15.69
CA LEU A 30 -3.14 11.51 15.71
C LEU A 30 -2.57 12.93 15.55
N SER A 31 -1.46 13.26 16.18
CA SER A 31 -0.67 14.44 15.83
C SER A 31 0.26 14.16 14.63
N ASP A 32 0.91 15.18 14.08
CA ASP A 32 1.92 14.99 13.04
C ASP A 32 3.13 14.18 13.52
N HIS A 33 3.49 14.36 14.80
CA HIS A 33 4.56 13.59 15.43
C HIS A 33 4.17 12.11 15.58
N ASP A 34 2.95 11.82 16.06
CA ASP A 34 2.48 10.44 16.20
C ASP A 34 2.47 9.71 14.85
N MET A 35 2.09 10.40 13.77
CA MET A 35 2.10 9.81 12.42
C MET A 35 3.53 9.46 11.95
N ILE A 36 4.53 10.27 12.32
CA ILE A 36 5.94 9.99 12.01
C ILE A 36 6.45 8.82 12.85
N ASP A 37 6.16 8.81 14.15
CA ASP A 37 6.59 7.75 15.06
C ASP A 37 5.99 6.39 14.68
N LEU A 38 4.69 6.36 14.35
CA LEU A 38 4.03 5.15 13.88
C LEU A 38 4.63 4.68 12.55
N ALA A 39 4.94 5.60 11.63
CA ALA A 39 5.60 5.24 10.37
C ALA A 39 6.98 4.62 10.61
N ALA A 40 7.76 5.17 11.53
CA ALA A 40 9.06 4.61 11.91
C ALA A 40 8.91 3.23 12.58
N TYR A 41 7.96 3.10 13.51
CA TYR A 41 7.68 1.84 14.21
C TYR A 41 7.26 0.74 13.24
N PHE A 42 6.24 0.95 12.41
CA PHE A 42 5.76 -0.08 11.48
C PHE A 42 6.80 -0.45 10.40
N SER A 43 7.64 0.50 9.98
CA SER A 43 8.74 0.23 9.05
C SER A 43 9.85 -0.62 9.67
N SER A 44 9.94 -0.68 11.01
CA SER A 44 10.91 -1.50 11.73
C SER A 44 10.46 -2.95 11.96
N LEU A 45 9.20 -3.27 11.68
CA LEU A 45 8.66 -4.60 11.92
C LEU A 45 9.10 -5.56 10.81
N TYR A 46 9.35 -6.81 11.20
CA TYR A 46 9.55 -7.89 10.24
C TYR A 46 8.24 -8.21 9.51
N MET A 47 8.31 -8.28 8.18
CA MET A 47 7.19 -8.71 7.37
C MET A 47 6.99 -10.22 7.53
N SER A 48 5.77 -10.63 7.89
CA SER A 48 5.37 -12.03 7.86
C SER A 48 5.05 -12.47 6.44
N GLU A 49 5.37 -13.72 6.10
CA GLU A 49 4.91 -14.31 4.84
C GLU A 49 3.38 -14.44 4.82
N GLY A 50 2.77 -13.98 3.73
CA GLY A 50 1.35 -14.20 3.46
C GLY A 50 1.10 -15.57 2.84
N ALA A 51 -0.15 -16.04 2.92
CA ALA A 51 -0.60 -17.22 2.19
C ALA A 51 -1.34 -16.80 0.91
N THR A 52 -1.00 -17.42 -0.21
CA THR A 52 -1.66 -17.21 -1.51
C THR A 52 -2.12 -18.55 -2.08
N PRO A 53 -3.34 -18.65 -2.65
CA PRO A 53 -3.79 -19.85 -3.34
C PRO A 53 -2.84 -20.24 -4.49
N LYS A 54 -2.51 -21.54 -4.61
CA LYS A 54 -1.49 -22.00 -5.56
C LYS A 54 -1.89 -21.79 -7.03
N ASP A 55 -3.18 -21.83 -7.31
CA ASP A 55 -3.77 -21.70 -8.64
C ASP A 55 -3.58 -20.30 -9.25
N VAL A 56 -3.32 -19.27 -8.43
CA VAL A 56 -3.09 -17.90 -8.91
C VAL A 56 -1.63 -17.48 -8.91
N VAL A 57 -0.72 -18.28 -8.33
CA VAL A 57 0.69 -17.91 -8.17
C VAL A 57 1.38 -17.73 -9.52
N GLU A 58 1.19 -18.67 -10.45
CA GLU A 58 1.86 -18.62 -11.74
C GLU A 58 1.44 -17.39 -12.56
N VAL A 59 0.13 -17.15 -12.66
CA VAL A 59 -0.41 -15.98 -13.37
C VAL A 59 0.05 -14.68 -12.72
N GLY A 60 0.01 -14.60 -11.38
CA GLY A 60 0.50 -13.43 -10.64
C GLY A 60 1.98 -13.16 -10.85
N GLN A 61 2.82 -14.20 -10.87
CA GLN A 61 4.25 -14.07 -11.15
C GLN A 61 4.54 -13.60 -12.57
N GLN A 62 3.78 -14.07 -13.56
CA GLN A 62 3.90 -13.60 -14.94
C GLN A 62 3.57 -12.12 -15.05
N LEU A 63 2.44 -11.68 -14.49
CA LEU A 63 2.06 -10.26 -14.48
C LEU A 63 3.10 -9.38 -13.78
N TYR A 64 3.59 -9.84 -12.62
CA TYR A 64 4.59 -9.10 -11.84
C TYR A 64 5.88 -8.85 -12.64
N LYS A 65 6.36 -9.86 -13.37
CA LYS A 65 7.66 -9.85 -14.04
C LYS A 65 7.59 -9.36 -15.50
N ALA A 66 6.61 -9.84 -16.24
CA ALA A 66 6.57 -9.76 -17.70
C ALA A 66 5.51 -8.81 -18.25
N ALA A 67 4.69 -8.19 -17.37
CA ALA A 67 3.60 -7.32 -17.78
C ALA A 67 2.48 -8.06 -18.54
N ASP A 68 1.53 -7.33 -19.13
CA ASP A 68 0.57 -7.83 -20.11
C ASP A 68 0.27 -6.72 -21.13
N ALA A 69 0.93 -6.82 -22.29
CA ALA A 69 0.83 -5.80 -23.33
C ALA A 69 -0.55 -5.75 -23.99
N GLU A 70 -1.25 -6.88 -24.09
CA GLU A 70 -2.59 -6.95 -24.68
C GLU A 70 -3.61 -6.19 -23.82
N ARG A 71 -3.44 -6.25 -22.50
CA ARG A 71 -4.25 -5.50 -21.52
C ARG A 71 -3.70 -4.12 -21.18
N GLY A 72 -2.55 -3.73 -21.74
CA GLY A 72 -1.88 -2.46 -21.41
C GLY A 72 -1.34 -2.37 -19.98
N ILE A 73 -1.11 -3.51 -19.32
CA ILE A 73 -0.56 -3.59 -17.97
C ILE A 73 0.95 -3.60 -18.06
N THR A 74 1.63 -2.73 -17.31
CA THR A 74 3.10 -2.68 -17.20
C THR A 74 3.61 -3.62 -16.10
N ALA A 75 4.84 -4.10 -16.24
CA ALA A 75 5.44 -5.00 -15.26
C ALA A 75 5.61 -4.30 -13.91
N CYS A 76 5.11 -4.90 -12.84
CA CYS A 76 5.26 -4.37 -11.48
C CYS A 76 6.74 -4.28 -11.08
N ALA A 77 7.55 -5.25 -11.53
CA ALA A 77 8.98 -5.34 -11.27
C ALA A 77 9.81 -4.17 -11.87
N ALA A 78 9.23 -3.37 -12.77
CA ALA A 78 9.91 -2.21 -13.33
C ALA A 78 10.12 -1.09 -12.29
N TRP A 79 9.26 -1.03 -11.27
CA TRP A 79 9.31 -0.01 -10.22
C TRP A 79 9.39 -0.59 -8.80
N ASN A 80 8.86 -1.81 -8.59
CA ASN A 80 8.87 -2.49 -7.30
C ASN A 80 9.93 -3.59 -7.30
N ALA A 81 10.83 -3.59 -6.32
CA ALA A 81 11.78 -4.68 -6.14
C ALA A 81 11.03 -5.98 -5.78
N PRO A 82 11.54 -7.17 -6.18
CA PRO A 82 10.95 -8.44 -5.77
C PRO A 82 10.78 -8.48 -4.25
N PRO A 83 9.67 -9.05 -3.74
CA PRO A 83 9.46 -9.21 -2.31
C PRO A 83 10.67 -9.93 -1.69
N GLY A 84 11.28 -9.32 -0.67
CA GLY A 84 12.52 -9.78 -0.02
C GLY A 84 13.69 -8.78 -0.04
N ASN A 85 13.57 -7.63 -0.70
CA ASN A 85 14.59 -6.56 -0.71
C ASN A 85 14.17 -5.30 0.07
N VAL A 86 13.62 -5.48 1.28
CA VAL A 86 13.52 -4.47 2.35
C VAL A 86 13.82 -5.13 3.68
#